data_AF-A0A7C4M8R8-F1
#
_entry.id   AF-A0A7C4M8R8-F1
#
_cell.length_a   1.000
_cell.length_b   1.000
_cell.length_c   1.000
_cell.angle_alpha   90.00
_cell.angle_beta   90.00
_cell.angle_gamma   90.00
#
_symmetry.space_group_name_H-M   'P 1'
#
loop_
_entity.id
_entity.type
_entity.pdbx_description
1 polymer ?
#
loop_
_entity_poly.entity_id
_entity_poly.type
_entity_poly.pdbx_seq_one_letter_code
_entity_poly.pdbx_strand_id
1 'polypeptide(L)'
;MSSLEEQLNRAIGELQLLDQLINEVRARISTLQAIITEHEGAIGFIEELLKSESNMKILVPIGGGNYIHAEIIEKDKIEVSVGAG
;
A
#
# COMPACT_ATOMS: atom_id res chain seq x y z
N MET A 1 46.96 19.64 3.12
CA MET A 1 46.00 18.53 3.23
C MET A 1 46.41 17.50 2.21
N SER A 2 46.61 16.25 2.61
CA SER A 2 47.14 15.23 1.69
C SER A 2 46.06 14.86 0.67
N SER A 3 46.44 14.59 -0.59
CA SER A 3 45.50 14.23 -1.65
C SER A 3 44.63 13.01 -1.31
N LEU A 4 45.11 12.15 -0.41
CA LEU A 4 44.39 10.97 0.09
C LEU A 4 43.22 11.35 1.01
N GLU A 5 43.40 12.28 1.94
CA GLU A 5 42.32 12.76 2.83
C GLU A 5 41.20 13.41 2.01
N GLU A 6 41.54 14.16 0.97
CA GLU A 6 40.55 14.79 0.09
C GLU A 6 39.77 13.75 -0.73
N GLN A 7 40.45 12.71 -1.25
CA GLN A 7 39.80 11.60 -1.94
C GLN A 7 38.89 10.79 -1.00
N LEU A 8 39.34 10.54 0.23
CA LEU A 8 38.54 9.86 1.25
C LEU A 8 37.27 10.64 1.60
N ASN A 9 37.40 11.96 1.83
CA ASN A 9 36.25 12.81 2.14
C ASN A 9 35.24 12.86 0.99
N ARG A 10 35.71 12.89 -0.27
CA ARG A 10 34.82 12.81 -1.44
C ARG A 10 34.09 11.47 -1.50
N ALA A 11 34.80 10.35 -1.35
CA ALA A 11 34.20 9.02 -1.36
C ALA A 11 33.15 8.84 -0.25
N ILE A 12 33.41 9.37 0.95
CA ILE A 12 32.42 9.36 2.05
C ILE A 12 31.18 10.19 1.68
N GLY A 13 31.36 11.37 1.08
CA GLY A 13 30.25 12.19 0.63
C GLY A 13 29.40 11.51 -0.45
N GLU A 14 30.04 10.84 -1.41
CA GLU A 14 29.35 10.05 -2.44
C GLU A 14 28.56 8.88 -1.84
N LEU A 15 29.14 8.14 -0.88
CA LEU A 15 28.45 7.06 -0.18
C LEU A 15 27.21 7.57 0.57
N GLN A 16 27.30 8.71 1.26
CA GLN A 16 26.17 9.30 1.96
C GLN A 16 25.02 9.68 1.01
N LEU A 17 25.34 10.21 -0.17
CA LEU A 17 24.34 10.53 -1.19
C LEU A 17 23.67 9.26 -1.74
N LEU A 18 24.46 8.20 -1.98
CA LEU A 18 23.91 6.91 -2.41
C LEU A 18 22.99 6.30 -1.35
N ASP A 19 23.36 6.38 -0.08
CA ASP A 19 22.51 5.89 1.03
C ASP A 19 21.18 6.65 1.10
N GLN A 20 21.21 7.97 0.92
CA GLN A 20 19.98 8.77 0.86
C GLN A 20 19.07 8.34 -0.29
N LEU A 21 19.62 8.14 -1.49
CA LEU A 21 18.87 7.69 -2.65
C LEU A 21 18.28 6.30 -2.45
N ILE A 22 19.05 5.37 -1.86
CA ILE A 22 18.58 4.02 -1.54
C ILE A 22 17.39 4.07 -0.58
N ASN A 23 17.47 4.92 0.45
CA ASN A 23 16.39 5.06 1.43
C ASN A 23 15.13 5.66 0.81
N GLU A 24 15.25 6.63 -0.08
CA GLU A 24 14.12 7.19 -0.81
C GLU A 24 13.44 6.14 -1.69
N VAL A 25 14.22 5.38 -2.45
CA VAL A 25 13.68 4.30 -3.31
C VAL A 25 13.00 3.22 -2.46
N ARG A 26 13.58 2.83 -1.33
CA ARG A 26 12.97 1.87 -0.39
C ARG A 26 11.64 2.36 0.17
N ALA A 27 11.54 3.64 0.53
CA ALA A 27 10.30 4.24 1.01
C ALA A 27 9.20 4.15 -0.07
N ARG A 28 9.53 4.51 -1.31
CA ARG A 28 8.60 4.40 -2.45
C ARG A 28 8.15 2.96 -2.72
N ILE A 29 9.08 2.00 -2.66
CA ILE A 29 8.75 0.57 -2.80
C ILE A 29 7.77 0.14 -1.71
N SER A 30 8.01 0.53 -0.45
CA SER A 30 7.12 0.18 0.66
C SER A 30 5.71 0.75 0.47
N THR A 31 5.59 1.99 -0.01
CA THR A 31 4.29 2.59 -0.34
C THR A 31 3.58 1.82 -1.46
N LEU A 32 4.29 1.50 -2.55
CA LEU A 32 3.70 0.74 -3.66
C LEU A 32 3.26 -0.66 -3.22
N GLN A 33 4.03 -1.34 -2.37
CA GLN A 33 3.65 -2.64 -1.81
C GLN A 33 2.38 -2.54 -0.98
N ALA A 34 2.23 -1.52 -0.14
CA ALA A 34 1.01 -1.31 0.64
C ALA A 34 -0.23 -1.13 -0.26
N ILE A 35 -0.10 -0.35 -1.33
CA ILE A 35 -1.16 -0.13 -2.31
C ILE A 35 -1.51 -1.43 -3.05
N ILE A 36 -0.51 -2.21 -3.46
CA ILE A 36 -0.73 -3.51 -4.12
C ILE A 36 -1.50 -4.44 -3.18
N THR A 37 -1.07 -4.58 -1.94
CA THR A 37 -1.74 -5.45 -0.95
C THR A 37 -3.18 -5.00 -0.69
N GLU A 38 -3.45 -3.70 -0.63
CA GLU A 38 -4.80 -3.16 -0.49
C GLU A 38 -5.69 -3.56 -1.68
N HIS A 39 -5.18 -3.42 -2.91
CA HIS A 39 -5.93 -3.77 -4.12
C HIS A 39 -6.13 -5.27 -4.27
N GLU A 40 -5.13 -6.10 -3.94
CA GLU A 40 -5.26 -7.56 -3.90
C GLU A 40 -6.33 -7.99 -2.88
N GLY A 41 -6.37 -7.36 -1.71
CA GLY A 41 -7.42 -7.60 -0.72
C GLY A 41 -8.81 -7.24 -1.23
N ALA A 42 -8.94 -6.09 -1.91
CA ALA A 42 -10.20 -5.68 -2.52
C ALA A 42 -10.65 -6.65 -3.63
N ILE A 43 -9.74 -7.07 -4.51
CA ILE A 43 -10.03 -8.05 -5.57
C ILE A 43 -10.49 -9.38 -4.95
N GLY A 44 -9.76 -9.89 -3.96
CA GLY A 44 -10.12 -11.13 -3.27
C GLY A 44 -11.51 -11.07 -2.64
N PHE A 45 -11.84 -9.96 -1.98
CA PHE A 45 -13.18 -9.75 -1.41
C PHE A 45 -14.27 -9.74 -2.48
N ILE A 46 -14.04 -9.08 -3.63
CA ILE A 46 -14.99 -9.05 -4.75
C ILE A 46 -15.20 -10.46 -5.33
N GLU A 47 -14.14 -11.23 -5.51
CA GLU A 47 -14.24 -12.61 -6.00
C GLU A 47 -15.04 -13.51 -5.04
N GLU A 48 -14.87 -13.35 -3.73
CA GLU A 48 -15.66 -14.06 -2.73
C GLU A 48 -17.13 -13.61 -2.74
N LEU A 49 -17.37 -12.31 -2.93
CA LEU A 49 -18.72 -11.76 -3.02
C LEU A 49 -19.50 -12.37 -4.19
N LEU A 50 -18.87 -12.48 -5.35
CA LEU A 50 -19.46 -13.05 -6.57
C LEU A 50 -19.74 -14.56 -6.47
N LYS A 51 -18.96 -15.31 -5.67
CA LYS A 51 -19.18 -16.74 -5.41
C LYS A 51 -20.33 -17.02 -4.44
N SER A 52 -20.78 -16.00 -3.71
CA SER A 52 -21.80 -16.16 -2.67
C SER A 52 -23.21 -16.12 -3.27
N GLU A 53 -23.98 -17.20 -3.13
CA GLU A 53 -25.32 -17.32 -3.71
C GLU A 53 -26.45 -16.61 -2.94
N SER A 54 -26.18 -16.12 -1.71
CA SER A 54 -27.19 -15.49 -0.85
C SER A 54 -26.72 -14.16 -0.27
N ASN A 55 -27.64 -13.32 0.20
CA ASN A 55 -27.29 -12.05 0.84
C ASN A 55 -26.25 -12.26 1.94
N MET A 56 -25.11 -11.57 1.81
CA MET A 56 -23.97 -11.78 2.68
C MET A 56 -24.07 -10.84 3.88
N LYS A 57 -24.11 -11.40 5.09
CA LYS A 57 -23.98 -10.65 6.33
C LYS A 57 -22.51 -10.50 6.68
N ILE A 58 -22.03 -9.27 6.77
CA ILE A 58 -20.62 -8.94 7.01
C ILE A 58 -20.46 -8.09 8.27
N LEU A 59 -19.23 -8.03 8.76
CA LEU A 59 -18.80 -7.07 9.77
C LEU A 59 -18.01 -5.96 9.08
N VAL A 60 -18.42 -4.71 9.29
CA VAL A 60 -17.73 -3.54 8.75
C VAL A 60 -16.98 -2.85 9.90
N PRO A 61 -15.64 -2.73 9.83
CA PRO A 61 -14.89 -2.01 10.85
C PRO A 61 -15.21 -0.51 10.80
N ILE A 62 -15.43 0.10 11.97
CA ILE A 62 -15.67 1.55 12.12
C ILE A 62 -14.58 2.26 12.93
N GLY A 63 -13.51 1.54 13.29
CA GLY A 63 -12.34 2.08 13.99
C GLY A 63 -12.25 1.71 15.48
N GLY A 64 -11.04 1.79 16.04
CA GLY A 64 -10.78 1.47 17.45
C GLY A 64 -11.07 0.02 17.84
N GLY A 65 -11.07 -0.90 16.87
CA GLY A 65 -11.46 -2.31 17.08
C GLY A 65 -12.97 -2.55 17.13
N ASN A 66 -13.80 -1.54 16.81
CA ASN A 66 -15.26 -1.67 16.76
C ASN A 66 -15.75 -2.03 15.36
N TYR A 67 -16.86 -2.77 15.32
CA TYR A 67 -17.48 -3.27 14.09
C TYR A 67 -19.00 -3.07 14.12
N ILE A 68 -19.60 -2.93 12.96
CA ILE A 68 -21.06 -2.96 12.77
C ILE A 68 -21.46 -4.17 11.92
N HIS A 69 -22.65 -4.71 12.15
CA HIS A 69 -23.25 -5.71 11.28
C HIS A 69 -23.91 -5.03 10.08
N ALA A 70 -23.61 -5.52 8.88
CA ALA A 70 -24.23 -5.06 7.63
C ALA A 70 -24.64 -6.24 6.75
N GLU A 71 -25.54 -6.00 5.81
CA GLU A 71 -25.96 -6.97 4.79
C GLU A 71 -25.74 -6.35 3.41
N ILE A 72 -25.10 -7.10 2.51
CA ILE A 72 -24.88 -6.66 1.13
C ILE A 72 -26.12 -6.98 0.31
N ILE A 73 -26.80 -5.94 -0.18
CA ILE A 73 -28.07 -6.03 -0.91
C ILE A 73 -27.89 -6.15 -2.43
N GLU A 74 -26.82 -5.58 -3.00
CA GLU A 74 -26.57 -5.54 -4.44
C GLU A 74 -25.11 -5.95 -4.69
N LYS A 75 -24.90 -7.11 -5.31
CA LYS A 75 -23.58 -7.70 -5.52
C LYS A 75 -23.03 -7.48 -6.93
N ASP A 76 -23.93 -7.28 -7.89
CA ASP A 76 -23.59 -7.15 -9.30
C ASP A 76 -23.11 -5.74 -9.65
N LYS A 77 -23.19 -4.80 -8.70
CA LYS A 77 -22.80 -3.41 -8.86
C LYS A 77 -21.75 -3.03 -7.83
N ILE A 78 -20.57 -2.69 -8.33
CA ILE A 78 -19.42 -2.27 -7.53
C ILE A 78 -18.93 -0.94 -8.09
N GLU A 79 -18.81 0.06 -7.22
CA GLU A 79 -18.27 1.37 -7.58
C GLU A 79 -16.74 1.35 -7.39
N VAL A 80 -16.02 1.72 -8.44
CA VAL A 80 -14.55 1.73 -8.45
C VAL A 80 -14.10 3.15 -8.79
N SER A 81 -13.28 3.75 -7.92
CA SER A 81 -12.69 5.06 -8.23
C SER A 81 -11.62 4.92 -9.30
N VAL A 82 -11.65 5.81 -10.29
CA VAL A 82 -10.62 5.94 -11.35
C VAL A 82 -9.70 7.13 -11.11
N GLY A 83 -9.80 7.77 -9.94
CA GLY A 83 -9.09 8.99 -9.60
C GLY A 83 -9.80 10.27 -10.04
N ALA A 84 -9.27 11.42 -9.59
CA ALA A 84 -9.82 12.76 -9.82
C ALA A 84 -11.22 13.06 -9.23
N GLY A 85 -11.79 12.12 -8.46
CA GLY A 85 -13.12 12.22 -7.86
C GLY A 85 -13.91 10.96 -8.16
#